data_AF-A0A6A4ZPH8-F1
#
_entry.id   AF-A0A6A4ZPH8-F1
#
_cell.length_a   1.000
_cell.length_b   1.000
_cell.length_c   1.000
_cell.angle_alpha   90.00
_cell.angle_beta   90.00
_cell.angle_gamma   90.00
#
_symmetry.space_group_name_H-M   'P 1'
#
loop_
_entity.id
_entity.type
_entity.pdbx_description
1 polymer ?
#
loop_
_entity_poly.entity_id
_entity_poly.type
_entity_poly.pdbx_seq_one_letter_code
_entity_poly.pdbx_strand_id
1 'polypeptide(L)'
;SEKDKRTGLRQVHEVDLVNATFPSINIPATLVHVIDDHSPFHKFKTELDFLECNLQMICLYTGLDHTFSASVYARKAYCSADFMVDEEFVDCVDFAPGSVTIHYDEFHQHQPCSLQALNNPLLHDEASKRGQMRQCLK
;
A
#
# COMPACT_ATOMS: atom_id res chain seq x y z
N SER A 1 -1.41 2.97 -20.22
CA SER A 1 -2.90 2.97 -20.15
C SER A 1 -3.53 1.92 -21.07
N GLU A 2 -3.86 0.72 -20.57
CA GLU A 2 -4.66 -0.26 -21.33
C GLU A 2 -6.12 0.19 -21.39
N LYS A 3 -6.44 0.94 -22.45
CA LYS A 3 -7.83 1.15 -22.86
C LYS A 3 -8.36 -0.22 -23.29
N ASP A 4 -9.41 -0.69 -22.63
CA ASP A 4 -10.34 -1.62 -23.26
C ASP A 4 -10.79 -0.97 -24.57
N LYS A 5 -10.27 -1.48 -25.69
CA LYS A 5 -10.41 -0.90 -27.03
C LYS A 5 -11.88 -0.84 -27.49
N ARG A 6 -12.82 -1.36 -26.70
CA ARG A 6 -14.24 -1.41 -27.05
C ARG A 6 -15.09 -0.29 -26.43
N THR A 7 -14.68 0.36 -25.33
CA THR A 7 -15.56 1.32 -24.63
C THR A 7 -14.90 2.62 -24.16
N GLY A 8 -13.57 2.65 -23.95
CA GLY A 8 -12.88 3.84 -23.42
C GLY A 8 -13.32 4.26 -22.00
N LEU A 9 -14.02 3.39 -21.28
CA LEU A 9 -14.57 3.66 -19.95
C LEU A 9 -13.54 3.40 -18.85
N ARG A 10 -13.64 4.16 -17.77
CA ARG A 10 -12.87 3.95 -16.53
C ARG A 10 -13.27 2.61 -15.91
N GLN A 11 -12.29 1.73 -15.69
CA GLN A 11 -12.50 0.49 -14.95
C GLN A 11 -12.32 0.73 -13.45
N VAL A 12 -13.18 0.13 -12.65
CA VAL A 12 -13.11 0.14 -11.18
C VAL A 12 -12.89 -1.31 -10.74
N HIS A 13 -11.86 -1.53 -9.92
CA HIS A 13 -11.48 -2.83 -9.39
C HIS A 13 -11.39 -2.71 -7.87
N GLU A 14 -11.95 -3.69 -7.16
CA GLU A 14 -11.69 -3.84 -5.73
C GLU A 14 -10.31 -4.45 -5.51
N VAL A 15 -9.69 -4.10 -4.39
CA VAL A 15 -8.33 -4.48 -4.05
C VAL A 15 -8.33 -5.04 -2.64
N ASP A 16 -8.01 -6.32 -2.51
CA ASP A 16 -8.09 -7.02 -1.23
C ASP A 16 -6.96 -6.62 -0.28
N LEU A 17 -7.29 -6.33 0.97
CA LEU A 17 -6.29 -6.12 2.01
C LEU A 17 -6.00 -7.44 2.75
N VAL A 18 -4.74 -7.66 3.11
CA VAL A 18 -4.34 -8.76 4.00
C VAL A 18 -5.13 -8.70 5.31
N ASN A 19 -5.28 -7.50 5.86
CA ASN A 19 -6.13 -7.20 7.00
C ASN A 19 -7.04 -6.02 6.65
N ALA A 20 -8.33 -6.30 6.44
CA ALA A 20 -9.34 -5.29 6.14
C ALA A 20 -10.07 -4.77 7.39
N THR A 21 -9.96 -5.47 8.53
CA THR A 21 -10.70 -5.16 9.74
C THR A 21 -9.74 -5.04 10.93
N PHE A 22 -9.87 -3.95 11.67
CA PHE A 22 -9.09 -3.68 12.87
C PHE A 22 -10.04 -3.53 14.05
N PRO A 23 -9.96 -4.39 15.09
CA PRO A 23 -10.83 -4.31 16.26
C PRO A 23 -10.68 -2.99 17.04
N SER A 24 -9.49 -2.39 16.99
CA SER A 24 -9.17 -1.10 17.59
C SER A 24 -8.01 -0.46 16.82
N ILE A 25 -8.09 0.84 16.56
CA ILE A 25 -7.03 1.62 15.90
C ILE A 25 -6.59 2.73 16.85
N ASN A 26 -5.64 2.40 17.73
CA ASN A 26 -5.01 3.36 18.64
C ASN A 26 -3.57 3.69 18.23
N ILE A 27 -3.02 2.93 17.27
CA ILE A 27 -1.63 3.01 16.78
C ILE A 27 -1.71 2.98 15.25
N PRO A 28 -0.83 3.72 14.53
CA PRO A 28 -0.67 3.59 13.10
C PRO A 28 -0.62 2.13 12.63
N ALA A 29 -1.41 1.80 11.61
CA ALA A 29 -1.39 0.50 10.97
C ALA A 29 -1.03 0.67 9.49
N THR A 30 -0.24 -0.26 8.95
CA THR A 30 0.06 -0.29 7.53
C THR A 30 -0.94 -1.20 6.83
N LEU A 31 -1.67 -0.66 5.86
CA LEU A 31 -2.57 -1.43 5.01
C LEU A 31 -1.75 -2.13 3.93
N VAL A 32 -1.95 -3.43 3.77
CA VAL A 32 -1.17 -4.24 2.83
C VAL A 32 -2.11 -4.91 1.84
N HIS A 33 -1.86 -4.69 0.55
CA HIS A 33 -2.39 -5.51 -0.54
C HIS A 33 -1.26 -6.34 -1.14
N VAL A 34 -1.48 -7.64 -1.32
CA VAL A 34 -0.51 -8.52 -1.97
C VAL A 34 -0.75 -8.48 -3.48
N ILE A 35 0.26 -8.09 -4.23
CA ILE A 35 0.22 -8.12 -5.71
C ILE A 35 0.61 -9.53 -6.18
N ASP A 36 -0.39 -10.39 -6.31
CA ASP A 36 -0.29 -11.73 -6.91
C ASP A 36 -0.85 -11.75 -8.34
N ASP A 37 -1.05 -12.93 -8.94
CA ASP A 37 -1.56 -13.07 -10.32
C ASP A 37 -3.03 -12.62 -10.48
N HIS A 38 -3.77 -12.47 -9.39
CA HIS A 38 -5.17 -12.02 -9.38
C HIS A 38 -5.29 -10.51 -9.14
N SER A 39 -4.24 -9.85 -8.64
CA SER A 39 -4.23 -8.42 -8.40
C SER A 39 -4.38 -7.60 -9.69
N PRO A 40 -5.20 -6.54 -9.70
CA PRO A 40 -5.28 -5.61 -10.83
C PRO A 40 -3.96 -4.87 -11.09
N PHE A 41 -3.04 -4.87 -10.12
CA PHE A 41 -1.71 -4.29 -10.24
C PHE A 41 -0.68 -5.26 -10.83
N HIS A 42 -1.00 -6.55 -10.99
CA HIS A 42 -0.06 -7.55 -11.50
C HIS A 42 0.55 -7.18 -12.86
N LYS A 43 -0.22 -6.49 -13.68
CA LYS A 43 0.18 -6.07 -15.04
C LYS A 43 1.28 -5.01 -15.06
N PHE A 44 1.49 -4.29 -13.95
CA PHE A 44 2.52 -3.26 -13.86
C PHE A 44 3.83 -3.89 -13.39
N LYS A 45 4.90 -3.71 -14.15
CA LYS A 45 6.22 -4.31 -13.89
C LYS A 45 7.29 -3.27 -13.57
N THR A 46 7.04 -2.01 -13.93
CA THR A 46 7.95 -0.89 -13.71
C THR A 46 7.19 0.30 -13.12
N GLU A 47 7.93 1.22 -12.50
CA GLU A 47 7.39 2.49 -12.00
C GLU A 47 6.75 3.33 -13.14
N LEU A 48 7.36 3.32 -14.32
CA LEU A 48 6.82 3.98 -15.51
C LEU A 48 5.44 3.45 -15.89
N ASP A 49 5.18 2.15 -15.72
CA ASP A 49 3.87 1.57 -16.03
C ASP A 49 2.76 2.16 -15.14
N PHE A 50 3.08 2.47 -13.87
CA PHE A 50 2.14 3.11 -12.95
C PHE A 50 1.86 4.56 -13.37
N LEU A 51 2.91 5.33 -13.64
CA LEU A 51 2.80 6.74 -14.04
C LEU A 51 1.99 6.92 -15.33
N GLU A 52 2.14 6.01 -16.29
CA GLU A 52 1.40 6.06 -17.57
C GLU A 52 -0.05 5.54 -17.49
N CYS A 53 -0.46 4.93 -16.38
CA CYS A 53 -1.78 4.30 -16.28
C CYS A 53 -2.91 5.27 -15.89
N ASN A 54 -2.60 6.51 -15.48
CA ASN A 54 -3.59 7.44 -14.91
C ASN A 54 -4.47 6.74 -13.85
N LEU A 55 -3.80 5.98 -12.97
CA LEU A 55 -4.39 5.24 -11.88
C LEU A 55 -4.86 6.21 -10.79
N GLN A 56 -6.04 5.92 -10.23
CA GLN A 56 -6.52 6.53 -8.99
C GLN A 56 -7.00 5.42 -8.06
N MET A 57 -6.36 5.30 -6.90
CA MET A 57 -6.77 4.42 -5.81
C MET A 57 -7.55 5.23 -4.78
N ILE A 58 -8.62 4.65 -4.24
CA ILE A 58 -9.42 5.24 -3.17
C ILE A 58 -9.42 4.25 -2.01
N CYS A 59 -8.86 4.67 -0.87
CA CYS A 59 -9.02 3.97 0.39
C CYS A 59 -10.23 4.55 1.12
N LEU A 60 -11.14 3.67 1.53
CA LEU A 60 -12.30 4.01 2.35
C LEU A 60 -12.14 3.31 3.69
N TYR A 61 -12.23 4.08 4.77
CA TYR A 61 -12.21 3.58 6.13
C TYR A 61 -13.53 3.89 6.81
N THR A 62 -14.07 2.90 7.52
CA THR A 62 -15.28 3.04 8.32
C THR A 62 -14.99 2.54 9.72
N GLY A 63 -15.57 3.22 10.72
CA GLY A 63 -15.35 2.87 12.12
C GLY A 63 -16.51 3.33 12.98
N LEU A 64 -16.49 2.88 14.24
CA LEU A 64 -17.40 3.37 15.28
C LEU A 64 -16.62 4.33 16.17
N ASP A 65 -17.11 5.57 16.30
CA ASP A 65 -16.61 6.49 17.31
C ASP A 65 -17.30 6.20 18.64
N HIS A 66 -16.54 5.79 19.66
CA HIS A 66 -17.05 5.49 20.99
C HIS A 66 -17.59 6.73 21.72
N THR A 67 -17.04 7.92 21.45
CA THR A 67 -17.42 9.17 22.12
C THR A 67 -18.86 9.55 21.77
N PHE A 68 -19.23 9.39 20.50
CA PHE A 68 -20.54 9.76 19.98
C PHE A 68 -21.43 8.56 19.66
N SER A 69 -20.93 7.33 19.84
CA SER A 69 -21.61 6.07 19.49
C SER A 69 -22.15 6.08 18.05
N ALA A 70 -21.37 6.64 17.13
CA ALA A 70 -21.78 6.90 15.76
C ALA A 70 -20.77 6.31 14.75
N SER A 71 -21.26 5.87 13.60
CA SER A 71 -20.38 5.46 12.50
C SER A 71 -19.67 6.67 11.89
N VAL A 72 -18.35 6.57 11.77
CA VAL A 72 -17.49 7.56 11.11
C VAL A 72 -16.94 6.98 9.82
N TYR A 73 -16.71 7.86 8.84
CA TYR A 73 -16.21 7.51 7.52
C TYR A 73 -15.05 8.43 7.17
N ALA A 74 -13.93 7.86 6.74
CA ALA A 74 -12.77 8.58 6.24
C ALA A 74 -12.42 8.06 4.86
N ARG A 75 -11.93 8.96 3.99
CA ARG A 75 -11.51 8.60 2.64
C ARG A 75 -10.19 9.26 2.28
N LYS A 76 -9.33 8.51 1.62
CA LYS A 76 -8.08 9.00 1.05
C LYS A 76 -7.98 8.55 -0.40
N ALA A 77 -7.60 9.47 -1.28
CA ALA A 77 -7.36 9.17 -2.68
C ALA A 77 -5.87 9.32 -2.98
N TYR A 78 -5.36 8.39 -3.77
CA TYR A 78 -3.99 8.35 -4.27
C TYR A 78 -4.02 8.36 -5.79
N CYS A 79 -3.19 9.19 -6.40
CA CYS A 79 -2.91 9.21 -7.83
C CYS A 79 -1.64 8.41 -8.13
N SER A 80 -1.36 8.16 -9.40
CA SER A 80 -0.20 7.35 -9.82
C SER A 80 1.14 7.87 -9.27
N ALA A 81 1.28 9.19 -9.10
CA ALA A 81 2.50 9.81 -8.59
C ALA A 81 2.68 9.67 -7.07
N ASP A 82 1.65 9.22 -6.33
CA ASP A 82 1.75 8.98 -4.89
C ASP A 82 2.33 7.59 -4.56
N PHE A 83 2.51 6.73 -5.57
CA PHE A 83 3.01 5.37 -5.39
C PHE A 83 4.52 5.37 -5.44
N MET A 84 5.13 4.83 -4.38
CA MET A 84 6.56 4.58 -4.31
C MET A 84 6.83 3.09 -4.55
N VAL A 85 7.78 2.78 -5.43
CA VAL A 85 8.21 1.42 -5.73
C VAL A 85 9.47 1.13 -4.92
N ASP A 86 9.59 -0.10 -4.39
CA ASP A 86 10.77 -0.56 -3.67
C ASP A 86 11.12 0.27 -2.41
N GLU A 87 10.11 0.91 -1.83
CA GLU A 87 10.20 1.71 -0.61
C GLU A 87 9.35 1.06 0.51
N GLU A 88 9.74 1.29 1.75
CA GLU A 88 9.01 0.88 2.95
C GLU A 88 8.82 2.07 3.90
N PHE A 89 7.72 2.10 4.65
CA PHE A 89 7.51 3.14 5.65
C PHE A 89 8.53 3.02 6.78
N VAL A 90 9.04 4.16 7.23
CA VAL A 90 9.81 4.24 8.47
C VAL A 90 8.90 3.87 9.64
N ASP A 91 9.42 3.09 10.58
CA ASP A 91 8.69 2.78 11.82
C ASP A 91 8.53 4.06 12.63
N CYS A 92 7.32 4.29 13.14
CA CYS A 92 6.95 5.53 13.82
C CYS A 92 6.38 5.28 15.22
N VAL A 93 6.59 4.08 15.75
CA VAL A 93 6.01 3.65 17.03
C VAL A 93 7.09 3.05 17.92
N ASP A 94 7.34 3.70 19.05
CA ASP A 94 8.22 3.17 20.09
C ASP A 94 7.40 2.52 21.21
N PHE A 95 7.79 1.30 21.56
CA PHE A 95 7.22 0.57 22.68
C PHE A 95 8.16 0.61 23.88
N ALA A 96 7.67 1.10 25.02
CA ALA A 96 8.36 1.07 26.29
C ALA A 96 7.48 0.44 27.38
N PRO A 97 8.06 -0.02 28.50
CA PRO A 97 7.27 -0.58 29.59
C PRO A 97 6.21 0.42 30.11
N GLY A 98 4.93 0.14 29.81
CA GLY A 98 3.80 0.96 30.24
C GLY A 98 3.48 2.16 29.34
N SER A 99 4.16 2.36 28.23
CA SER A 99 3.88 3.48 27.31
C SER A 99 4.14 3.13 25.85
N VAL A 100 3.36 3.74 24.97
CA VAL A 100 3.56 3.73 23.52
C VAL A 100 3.73 5.17 23.07
N THR A 101 4.80 5.46 22.35
CA THR A 101 5.07 6.77 21.77
C THR A 101 4.91 6.69 20.27
N ILE A 102 4.14 7.62 19.69
CA ILE A 102 3.92 7.72 18.24
C ILE A 102 4.63 8.97 17.72
N HIS A 103 5.58 8.79 16.81
CA HIS A 103 6.34 9.86 16.16
C HIS A 103 5.62 10.31 14.89
N TYR A 104 4.73 11.31 15.03
CA TYR A 104 3.89 11.76 13.92
C TYR A 104 4.67 12.49 12.80
N ASP A 105 5.86 12.99 13.08
CA ASP A 105 6.81 13.53 12.12
C ASP A 105 7.41 12.45 11.20
N GLU A 106 7.51 11.22 11.69
CA GLU A 106 7.96 10.04 10.93
C GLU A 106 6.80 9.33 10.21
N PHE A 107 5.55 9.68 10.51
CA PHE A 107 4.38 8.95 10.02
C PHE A 107 4.32 8.84 8.49
N HIS A 108 4.74 9.88 7.77
CA HIS A 108 4.75 9.87 6.30
C HIS A 108 6.11 9.53 5.69
N GLN A 109 7.13 9.30 6.52
CA GLN A 109 8.48 9.03 6.04
C GLN A 109 8.58 7.61 5.50
N HIS A 110 9.36 7.46 4.44
CA HIS A 110 9.67 6.19 3.81
C HIS A 110 11.16 6.11 3.51
N GLN A 111 11.64 4.89 3.35
CA GLN A 111 13.03 4.57 3.07
C GLN A 111 13.11 3.42 2.05
N PRO A 112 14.23 3.27 1.33
CA PRO A 112 14.42 2.13 0.43
C PRO A 112 14.23 0.80 1.16
N CYS A 113 13.52 -0.13 0.53
CA CYS A 113 13.18 -1.41 1.14
C CYS A 113 14.43 -2.24 1.43
N SER A 114 14.66 -2.53 2.70
CA SER A 114 15.84 -3.24 3.21
C SER A 114 16.02 -4.66 2.65
N LEU A 115 14.95 -5.30 2.16
CA LEU A 115 15.01 -6.67 1.61
C LEU A 115 15.72 -6.76 0.25
N GLN A 116 15.96 -5.65 -0.45
CA GLN A 116 16.74 -5.68 -1.69
C GLN A 116 18.22 -6.04 -1.45
N ALA A 117 18.75 -5.77 -0.25
CA ALA A 117 20.13 -6.10 0.11
C ALA A 117 20.41 -7.61 0.21
N LEU A 118 19.37 -8.45 0.26
CA LEU A 118 19.48 -9.91 0.31
C LEU A 118 19.41 -10.59 -1.08
N ASN A 119 19.26 -9.82 -2.17
CA ASN A 119 19.33 -10.34 -3.53
C ASN A 119 20.80 -10.57 -3.96
N ASN A 120 21.39 -11.61 -3.38
CA ASN A 120 22.69 -12.18 -3.70
C ASN A 120 22.65 -12.84 -5.10
N PRO A 121 23.60 -12.56 -6.02
CA PRO A 121 23.58 -13.05 -7.40
C PRO A 121 23.73 -14.57 -7.60
N LEU A 122 23.86 -15.37 -6.54
CA LEU A 122 23.94 -16.85 -6.64
C LEU A 122 22.56 -17.55 -6.68
N LEU A 123 21.45 -16.80 -6.72
CA LEU A 123 20.09 -17.33 -6.90
C LEU A 123 19.44 -16.83 -8.21
N HIS A 124 20.24 -16.63 -9.26
CA HIS A 124 19.76 -16.04 -10.52
C HIS A 124 18.91 -16.96 -11.42
N ASP A 125 18.69 -18.23 -11.06
CA ASP A 125 17.95 -19.14 -11.96
C ASP A 125 16.44 -19.20 -11.69
N GLU A 126 15.94 -18.71 -10.54
CA GLU A 126 14.49 -18.74 -10.20
C GLU A 126 13.92 -17.38 -9.74
N ALA A 127 14.78 -16.39 -9.44
CA ALA A 127 14.35 -15.06 -8.95
C ALA A 127 14.00 -14.06 -10.07
N SER A 128 14.24 -14.41 -11.34
CA SER A 128 14.02 -13.50 -12.49
C SER A 128 12.54 -13.22 -12.83
N LYS A 129 11.57 -13.75 -12.06
CA LYS A 129 10.13 -13.61 -12.35
C LYS A 129 9.27 -13.03 -11.22
N ARG A 130 9.83 -12.67 -10.07
CA ARG A 130 9.07 -12.11 -8.95
C ARG A 130 9.69 -10.82 -8.44
N GLY A 131 9.60 -9.78 -9.26
CA GLY A 131 9.60 -8.42 -8.72
C GLY A 131 8.32 -8.24 -7.92
N GLN A 132 8.37 -8.59 -6.63
CA GLN A 132 7.25 -8.43 -5.72
C GLN A 132 7.20 -6.93 -5.38
N MET A 133 6.56 -6.16 -6.25
CA MET A 133 6.31 -4.75 -6.01
C MET A 133 5.53 -4.62 -4.70
N ARG A 134 6.17 -3.99 -3.71
CA ARG A 134 5.55 -3.68 -2.43
C ARG A 134 4.98 -2.29 -2.55
N GLN A 135 3.67 -2.21 -2.43
CA GLN A 135 2.98 -0.94 -2.46
C GLN A 135 2.86 -0.41 -1.04
N CYS A 136 3.50 0.73 -0.77
CA CYS A 136 3.37 1.44 0.50
C CYS A 136 2.38 2.59 0.35
N LEU A 137 1.18 2.44 0.94
CA LEU A 137 0.24 3.54 1.15
C LEU A 137 -0.22 3.52 2.63
N LYS A 138 -0.17 4.67 3.29
CA LYS A 138 -0.70 4.90 4.65
C LYS A 138 -2.00 5.68 4.56
#